data_AF-A0A353GYG7-F1
#
_entry.id   AF-A0A353GYG7-F1
#
_cell.length_a   1.000
_cell.length_b   1.000
_cell.length_c   1.000
_cell.angle_alpha   90.00
_cell.angle_beta   90.00
_cell.angle_gamma   90.00
#
_symmetry.space_group_name_H-M   'P 1'
#
loop_
_entity.id
_entity.type
_entity.pdbx_description
1 polymer ?
#
loop_
_entity_poly.entity_id
_entity_poly.type
_entity_poly.pdbx_seq_one_letter_code
_entity_poly.pdbx_strand_id
1 'polypeptide(L)'
;MMKPEIPHEARWDYATEKAQNFIIDSNINKLPVDPFALYKNNNWKLIKLSDLEKSNYSSAEDIAQTIVLFKNDKNHIDALTFNCHNEFYLTIYDDSVSDYRIHWTLGHEIGHIILEHFSFLKTGIKFLDNVLFRSDITNDEYQALEGEAHAFAAELLAPEIVLKNIGAISKDEIQNLCYISNTAAGKRERYLSRYPDHVNIYDDEQSERLEKIYNYFTDYINSLVYCSKNSKIKNDKIYRTHWQLMPKKASHQPSFLSVDNQGRFTACPRCGQKHFSTEANYCKTCGFYLFICNDYDNLPKFKNCGMKNPKDAHYCECCGAITIFNIPDFKSN
;
A
#
# COMPACT_ATOMS: atom_id res chain seq x y z
N MET A 1 -31.92 13.00 -21.29
CA MET A 1 -30.71 13.34 -20.52
C MET A 1 -29.62 13.70 -21.51
N MET A 2 -29.02 14.88 -21.40
CA MET A 2 -27.81 15.20 -22.16
C MET A 2 -26.69 14.25 -21.68
N LYS A 3 -25.95 13.65 -22.62
CA LYS A 3 -24.75 12.88 -22.26
C LYS A 3 -23.78 13.82 -21.54
N PRO A 4 -23.10 13.38 -20.47
CA PRO A 4 -22.02 14.16 -19.90
C PRO A 4 -20.96 14.43 -20.98
N GLU A 5 -20.41 15.64 -20.98
CA GLU A 5 -19.30 16.00 -21.88
C GLU A 5 -18.02 15.32 -21.39
N ILE A 6 -17.26 14.74 -22.32
CA ILE A 6 -16.00 14.04 -22.01
C ILE A 6 -14.92 15.10 -21.81
N PRO A 7 -14.14 15.05 -20.71
CA PRO A 7 -13.14 16.06 -20.46
C PRO A 7 -11.95 15.93 -21.42
N HIS A 8 -11.37 17.05 -21.84
CA HIS A 8 -10.12 17.08 -22.62
C HIS A 8 -8.85 16.97 -21.74
N GLU A 9 -8.99 17.18 -20.43
CA GLU A 9 -7.91 17.02 -19.45
C GLU A 9 -8.41 16.24 -18.23
N ALA A 10 -7.54 15.42 -17.63
CA ALA A 10 -7.91 14.60 -16.48
C ALA A 10 -8.34 15.46 -15.28
N ARG A 11 -9.55 15.21 -14.77
CA ARG A 11 -10.08 15.86 -13.56
C ARG A 11 -9.56 15.14 -12.31
N TRP A 12 -8.32 15.46 -11.93
CA TRP A 12 -7.60 14.79 -10.83
C TRP A 12 -8.37 14.79 -9.50
N ASP A 13 -8.92 15.94 -9.11
CA ASP A 13 -9.65 16.08 -7.84
C ASP A 13 -10.96 15.29 -7.84
N TYR A 14 -11.68 15.31 -8.96
CA TYR A 14 -12.90 14.50 -9.16
C TYR A 14 -12.62 13.00 -9.03
N ALA A 15 -11.56 12.51 -9.68
CA ALA A 15 -11.19 11.10 -9.61
C ALA A 15 -10.75 10.68 -8.19
N THR A 16 -10.01 11.55 -7.51
CA THR A 16 -9.55 11.36 -6.13
C THR A 16 -10.75 11.33 -5.17
N GLU A 17 -11.70 12.25 -5.32
CA GLU A 17 -12.93 12.28 -4.53
C GLU A 17 -13.75 11.00 -4.70
N LYS A 18 -13.94 10.57 -5.96
CA LYS A 18 -14.67 9.33 -6.25
C LYS A 18 -14.01 8.11 -5.62
N ALA A 19 -12.68 8.06 -5.59
CA ALA A 19 -11.96 6.99 -4.89
C ALA A 19 -12.19 7.03 -3.37
N GLN A 20 -12.16 8.22 -2.77
CA GLN A 20 -12.38 8.39 -1.33
C GLN A 20 -13.81 8.03 -0.91
N ASN A 21 -14.81 8.43 -1.69
CA ASN A 21 -16.19 8.00 -1.47
C ASN A 21 -16.33 6.47 -1.60
N PHE A 22 -15.73 5.89 -2.64
CA PHE A 22 -15.77 4.44 -2.87
C PHE A 22 -15.07 3.64 -1.76
N ILE A 23 -13.98 4.17 -1.17
CA ILE A 23 -13.32 3.60 0.00
C ILE A 23 -14.30 3.43 1.17
N ILE A 24 -15.07 4.48 1.46
CA ILE A 24 -16.05 4.49 2.55
C ILE A 24 -17.21 3.53 2.22
N ASP A 25 -17.79 3.65 1.03
CA ASP A 25 -18.94 2.85 0.59
C ASP A 25 -18.62 1.34 0.56
N SER A 26 -17.39 0.99 0.20
CA SER A 26 -16.90 -0.39 0.14
C SER A 26 -16.36 -0.91 1.48
N ASN A 27 -16.45 -0.11 2.54
CA ASN A 27 -15.93 -0.39 3.87
C ASN A 27 -14.43 -0.77 3.92
N ILE A 28 -13.61 -0.06 3.16
CA ILE A 28 -12.16 -0.27 3.09
C ILE A 28 -11.48 0.52 4.22
N ASN A 29 -11.05 -0.17 5.26
CA ASN A 29 -10.43 0.45 6.45
C ASN A 29 -9.03 -0.10 6.77
N LYS A 30 -8.42 -0.86 5.85
CA LYS A 30 -7.09 -1.44 6.02
C LYS A 30 -6.35 -1.56 4.70
N LEU A 31 -5.02 -1.61 4.77
CA LEU A 31 -4.14 -1.92 3.65
C LEU A 31 -3.49 -3.31 3.83
N PRO A 32 -3.08 -3.98 2.72
CA PRO A 32 -3.39 -3.61 1.34
C PRO A 32 -4.88 -3.78 1.01
N VAL A 33 -5.36 -2.99 0.06
CA VAL A 33 -6.71 -3.15 -0.49
C VAL A 33 -6.72 -4.38 -1.40
N ASP A 34 -7.73 -5.24 -1.25
CA ASP A 34 -7.92 -6.43 -2.08
C ASP A 34 -8.90 -6.13 -3.23
N PRO A 35 -8.41 -5.88 -4.47
CA PRO A 35 -9.28 -5.60 -5.60
C PRO A 35 -10.12 -6.83 -5.99
N PHE A 36 -9.65 -8.06 -5.77
CA PHE A 36 -10.44 -9.25 -6.08
C PHE A 36 -11.70 -9.33 -5.20
N ALA A 37 -11.58 -8.97 -3.93
CA ALA A 37 -12.74 -8.83 -3.05
C ALA A 37 -13.71 -7.75 -3.53
N LEU A 38 -13.21 -6.62 -4.06
CA LEU A 38 -14.05 -5.56 -4.61
C LEU A 38 -14.83 -6.02 -5.85
N TYR A 39 -14.18 -6.74 -6.79
CA TYR A 39 -14.87 -7.37 -7.92
C TYR A 39 -15.98 -8.30 -7.45
N LYS A 40 -15.67 -9.18 -6.49
CA LYS A 40 -16.64 -10.13 -5.95
C LYS A 40 -17.83 -9.45 -5.27
N ASN A 41 -17.56 -8.46 -4.40
CA ASN A 41 -18.58 -7.78 -3.60
C ASN A 41 -19.52 -6.92 -4.46
N ASN A 42 -19.04 -6.40 -5.59
CA ASN A 42 -19.83 -5.61 -6.53
C ASN A 42 -20.44 -6.45 -7.67
N ASN A 43 -20.33 -7.79 -7.62
CA ASN A 43 -20.78 -8.72 -8.66
C ASN A 43 -20.21 -8.41 -10.06
N TRP A 44 -18.99 -7.86 -10.12
CA TRP A 44 -18.23 -7.72 -11.36
C TRP A 44 -17.52 -9.03 -11.66
N LYS A 45 -17.58 -9.46 -12.92
CA LYS A 45 -16.97 -10.69 -13.39
C LYS A 45 -15.50 -10.44 -13.69
N LEU A 46 -14.66 -11.38 -13.27
CA LEU A 46 -13.23 -11.33 -13.47
C LEU A 46 -12.77 -12.65 -14.06
N ILE A 47 -12.07 -12.59 -15.20
CA ILE A 47 -11.58 -13.76 -15.93
C ILE A 47 -10.08 -13.61 -16.20
N LYS A 48 -9.32 -14.68 -15.99
CA LYS A 48 -7.91 -14.74 -16.34
C LYS A 48 -7.74 -14.92 -17.84
N LEU A 49 -6.77 -14.24 -18.44
CA LEU A 49 -6.41 -14.46 -19.84
C LEU A 49 -6.03 -15.93 -20.08
N SER A 50 -5.24 -16.53 -19.19
CA SER A 50 -4.80 -17.92 -19.34
C SER A 50 -5.95 -18.94 -19.27
N ASP A 51 -7.07 -18.60 -18.61
CA ASP A 51 -8.27 -19.45 -18.57
C ASP A 51 -9.05 -19.34 -19.89
N LEU A 52 -9.13 -18.15 -20.48
CA LEU A 52 -9.74 -17.95 -21.80
C LEU A 52 -8.99 -18.72 -22.88
N GLU A 53 -7.66 -18.62 -22.90
CA GLU A 53 -6.82 -19.30 -23.90
C GLU A 53 -7.00 -20.82 -23.92
N LYS A 54 -7.23 -21.42 -22.74
CA LYS A 54 -7.42 -22.88 -22.58
C LYS A 54 -8.85 -23.33 -22.84
N SER A 55 -9.79 -22.41 -22.93
CA SER A 55 -11.20 -22.74 -23.03
C SER A 55 -11.62 -23.11 -24.46
N ASN A 56 -12.70 -23.88 -24.60
CA ASN A 56 -13.36 -24.07 -25.90
C ASN A 56 -13.96 -22.78 -26.47
N TYR A 57 -13.96 -21.68 -25.71
CA TYR A 57 -14.42 -20.38 -26.17
C TYR A 57 -13.40 -19.65 -27.05
N SER A 58 -12.14 -20.11 -27.10
CA SER A 58 -11.09 -19.54 -27.96
C SER A 58 -11.43 -19.55 -29.46
N SER A 59 -12.44 -20.34 -29.88
CA SER A 59 -12.94 -20.36 -31.26
C SER A 59 -14.05 -19.35 -31.53
N ALA A 60 -14.62 -18.72 -30.50
CA ALA A 60 -15.59 -17.63 -30.69
C ALA A 60 -14.83 -16.37 -31.17
N GLU A 61 -15.33 -15.74 -32.22
CA GLU A 61 -14.63 -14.67 -32.94
C GLU A 61 -14.23 -13.50 -32.01
N ASP A 62 -15.12 -13.05 -31.13
CA ASP A 62 -14.87 -11.96 -30.19
C ASP A 62 -13.77 -12.30 -29.16
N ILE A 63 -13.69 -13.56 -28.73
CA ILE A 63 -12.69 -14.03 -27.76
C ILE A 63 -11.34 -14.22 -28.45
N ALA A 64 -11.33 -14.76 -29.66
CA ALA A 64 -10.14 -14.85 -30.48
C ALA A 64 -9.55 -13.45 -30.75
N GLN A 65 -10.41 -12.48 -31.10
CA GLN A 65 -10.00 -11.08 -31.27
C GLN A 65 -9.43 -10.51 -29.97
N THR A 66 -10.10 -10.73 -28.82
CA THR A 66 -9.61 -10.30 -27.51
C THR A 66 -8.23 -10.87 -27.21
N ILE A 67 -8.00 -12.18 -27.41
CA ILE A 67 -6.69 -12.81 -27.19
C ILE A 67 -5.62 -12.22 -28.14
N VAL A 68 -5.99 -11.96 -29.39
CA VAL A 68 -5.11 -11.31 -30.37
C VAL A 68 -4.72 -9.89 -29.93
N LEU A 69 -5.63 -9.13 -29.32
CA LEU A 69 -5.34 -7.79 -28.77
C LEU A 69 -4.24 -7.85 -27.71
N PHE A 70 -4.36 -8.75 -26.74
CA PHE A 70 -3.35 -8.95 -25.70
C PHE A 70 -1.98 -9.34 -26.28
N LYS A 71 -1.95 -10.16 -27.34
CA LYS A 71 -0.71 -10.69 -27.94
C LYS A 71 0.01 -9.72 -28.89
N ASN A 72 -0.74 -8.89 -29.60
CA ASN A 72 -0.19 -8.04 -30.66
C ASN A 72 0.06 -6.58 -30.23
N ASP A 73 -0.34 -6.19 -29.03
CA ASP A 73 -0.08 -4.83 -28.55
C ASP A 73 1.40 -4.65 -28.18
N LYS A 74 2.06 -3.70 -28.87
CA LYS A 74 3.44 -3.27 -28.58
C LYS A 74 3.56 -2.59 -27.20
N ASN A 75 2.46 -2.09 -26.66
CA ASN A 75 2.38 -1.44 -25.36
C ASN A 75 1.95 -2.37 -24.21
N HIS A 76 1.63 -3.64 -24.52
CA HIS A 76 1.19 -4.68 -23.58
C HIS A 76 -0.09 -4.29 -22.80
N ILE A 77 -1.22 -4.86 -23.21
CA ILE A 77 -2.51 -4.72 -22.53
C ILE A 77 -2.49 -5.60 -21.27
N ASP A 78 -2.56 -5.01 -20.08
CA ASP A 78 -2.66 -5.82 -18.85
C ASP A 78 -4.10 -6.26 -18.53
N ALA A 79 -5.11 -5.49 -18.95
CA ALA A 79 -6.52 -5.84 -18.77
C ALA A 79 -7.44 -5.15 -19.79
N LEU A 80 -8.64 -5.69 -19.95
CA LEU A 80 -9.77 -5.16 -20.71
C LEU A 80 -11.06 -5.33 -19.93
N THR A 81 -11.84 -4.25 -19.81
CA THR A 81 -13.14 -4.26 -19.14
C THR A 81 -14.27 -3.94 -20.12
N PHE A 82 -15.33 -4.73 -20.03
CA PHE A 82 -16.54 -4.65 -20.84
C PHE A 82 -17.75 -4.37 -19.95
N ASN A 83 -18.63 -3.47 -20.38
CA ASN A 83 -19.96 -3.32 -19.82
C ASN A 83 -20.93 -4.24 -20.60
N CYS A 84 -21.33 -5.35 -19.99
CA CYS A 84 -22.22 -6.32 -20.61
C CYS A 84 -23.68 -5.86 -20.42
N HIS A 85 -24.18 -5.06 -21.38
CA HIS A 85 -25.57 -4.62 -21.49
C HIS A 85 -26.15 -3.94 -20.24
N ASN A 86 -25.33 -3.22 -19.47
CA ASN A 86 -25.70 -2.61 -18.18
C ASN A 86 -26.17 -3.63 -17.13
N GLU A 87 -25.92 -4.92 -17.31
CA GLU A 87 -26.22 -5.96 -16.33
C GLU A 87 -25.04 -6.21 -15.38
N PHE A 88 -23.83 -6.30 -15.95
CA PHE A 88 -22.61 -6.50 -15.19
C PHE A 88 -21.37 -5.99 -15.95
N TYR A 89 -20.29 -5.78 -15.21
CA TYR A 89 -18.96 -5.55 -15.78
C TYR A 89 -18.18 -6.86 -15.86
N LEU A 90 -17.46 -7.06 -16.95
CA LEU A 90 -16.54 -8.18 -17.16
C LEU A 90 -15.14 -7.65 -17.42
N THR A 91 -14.19 -8.00 -16.56
CA THR A 91 -12.78 -7.69 -16.74
C THR A 91 -11.99 -8.95 -17.06
N ILE A 92 -11.20 -8.89 -18.12
CA ILE A 92 -10.22 -9.89 -18.51
C ILE A 92 -8.85 -9.30 -18.18
N TYR A 93 -8.01 -10.03 -17.45
CA TYR A 93 -6.67 -9.56 -17.09
C TYR A 93 -5.59 -10.59 -17.42
N ASP A 94 -4.41 -10.11 -17.77
CA ASP A 94 -3.22 -10.92 -17.96
C ASP A 94 -2.71 -11.41 -16.60
N ASP A 95 -2.89 -12.70 -16.33
CA ASP A 95 -2.47 -13.35 -15.09
C ASP A 95 -1.01 -13.87 -15.15
N SER A 96 -0.27 -13.56 -16.21
CA SER A 96 1.16 -13.90 -16.33
C SER A 96 2.11 -12.83 -15.77
N VAL A 97 1.60 -11.62 -15.51
CA VAL A 97 2.37 -10.52 -14.91
C VAL A 97 2.43 -10.66 -13.37
N SER A 98 3.32 -9.91 -12.71
CA SER A 98 3.48 -9.99 -11.25
C SER A 98 2.21 -9.62 -10.48
N ASP A 99 1.97 -10.23 -9.32
CA ASP A 99 0.82 -9.94 -8.45
C ASP A 99 0.65 -8.44 -8.11
N TYR A 100 1.77 -7.72 -7.92
CA TYR A 100 1.78 -6.27 -7.70
C TYR A 100 1.26 -5.47 -8.92
N ARG A 101 1.55 -5.95 -10.13
CA ARG A 101 1.05 -5.35 -11.38
C ARG A 101 -0.43 -5.69 -11.54
N ILE A 102 -0.83 -6.93 -11.29
CA ILE A 102 -2.24 -7.34 -11.30
C ILE A 102 -3.05 -6.47 -10.33
N HIS A 103 -2.61 -6.28 -9.09
CA HIS A 103 -3.31 -5.43 -8.12
C HIS A 103 -3.51 -4.00 -8.63
N TRP A 104 -2.46 -3.40 -9.18
CA TRP A 104 -2.54 -2.06 -9.75
C TRP A 104 -3.51 -2.01 -10.93
N THR A 105 -3.39 -2.96 -11.87
CA THR A 105 -4.26 -3.05 -13.05
C THR A 105 -5.72 -3.21 -12.64
N LEU A 106 -6.03 -4.10 -11.71
CA LEU A 106 -7.41 -4.28 -11.26
C LEU A 106 -7.96 -3.03 -10.56
N GLY A 107 -7.17 -2.34 -9.74
CA GLY A 107 -7.59 -1.06 -9.16
C GLY A 107 -7.84 0.03 -10.21
N HIS A 108 -7.06 0.02 -11.30
CA HIS A 108 -7.25 0.91 -12.45
C HIS A 108 -8.55 0.64 -13.20
N GLU A 109 -8.85 -0.63 -13.48
CA GLU A 109 -10.12 -1.03 -14.11
C GLU A 109 -11.33 -0.70 -13.22
N ILE A 110 -11.21 -0.85 -11.89
CA ILE A 110 -12.26 -0.40 -10.94
C ILE A 110 -12.48 1.10 -11.08
N GLY A 111 -11.43 1.89 -11.29
CA GLY A 111 -11.53 3.33 -11.57
C GLY A 111 -12.38 3.61 -12.80
N HIS A 112 -12.14 2.90 -13.90
CA HIS A 112 -12.99 3.04 -15.09
C HIS A 112 -14.45 2.69 -14.86
N ILE A 113 -14.73 1.68 -14.02
CA ILE A 113 -16.10 1.28 -13.67
C ILE A 113 -16.78 2.39 -12.84
N ILE A 114 -16.15 2.82 -11.75
CA ILE A 114 -16.73 3.77 -10.78
C ILE A 114 -16.84 5.18 -11.34
N LEU A 115 -15.92 5.58 -12.21
CA LEU A 115 -15.99 6.86 -12.91
C LEU A 115 -16.94 6.83 -14.12
N GLU A 116 -17.57 5.68 -14.38
CA GLU A 116 -18.53 5.46 -15.48
C GLU A 116 -17.94 5.77 -16.86
N HIS A 117 -16.64 5.56 -17.06
CA HIS A 117 -15.97 5.86 -18.34
C HIS A 117 -16.51 5.01 -19.51
N PHE A 118 -17.11 3.85 -19.21
CA PHE A 118 -17.80 3.00 -20.20
C PHE A 118 -19.18 3.54 -20.63
N SER A 119 -19.75 4.53 -19.94
CA SER A 119 -21.02 5.14 -20.36
C SER A 119 -20.89 5.94 -21.66
N PHE A 120 -19.67 6.39 -21.97
CA PHE A 120 -19.33 7.14 -23.17
C PHE A 120 -18.98 6.23 -24.35
N LEU A 121 -18.62 4.98 -24.07
CA LEU A 121 -18.04 4.04 -25.03
C LEU A 121 -18.93 2.81 -25.14
N LYS A 122 -19.53 2.59 -26.32
CA LYS A 122 -20.35 1.38 -26.57
C LYS A 122 -19.57 0.07 -26.40
N THR A 123 -18.24 0.12 -26.43
CA THR A 123 -17.34 -1.04 -26.42
C THR A 123 -16.00 -0.65 -25.78
N GLY A 124 -15.81 -0.95 -24.48
CA GLY A 124 -14.53 -0.88 -23.76
C GLY A 124 -13.81 0.48 -23.79
N ILE A 125 -12.77 0.62 -22.96
CA ILE A 125 -11.82 1.74 -23.03
C ILE A 125 -10.51 1.16 -23.53
N LYS A 126 -10.23 1.30 -24.82
CA LYS A 126 -8.87 1.24 -25.36
C LYS A 126 -8.83 1.67 -26.82
N PHE A 127 -8.01 2.67 -27.10
CA PHE A 127 -7.53 2.96 -28.43
C PHE A 127 -6.45 1.93 -28.78
N LEU A 128 -6.79 0.92 -29.57
CA LEU A 128 -5.76 0.20 -30.31
C LEU A 128 -5.61 0.87 -31.66
N ASP A 129 -4.39 1.30 -31.95
CA ASP A 129 -3.96 1.60 -33.31
C ASP A 129 -4.24 0.37 -34.18
N ASN A 130 -5.32 0.44 -34.97
CA ASN A 130 -5.76 -0.53 -35.98
C ASN A 130 -6.60 -1.72 -35.53
N VAL A 131 -7.29 -1.69 -34.36
CA VAL A 131 -8.41 -2.61 -34.12
C VAL A 131 -9.72 -1.84 -33.96
N LEU A 132 -10.69 -2.24 -34.77
CA LEU A 132 -12.00 -1.65 -35.01
C LEU A 132 -12.86 -1.50 -33.74
N PHE A 133 -12.57 -0.51 -32.91
CA PHE A 133 -13.57 0.06 -31.99
C PHE A 133 -13.50 1.58 -32.13
N ARG A 134 -14.19 2.11 -33.16
CA ARG A 134 -14.38 3.55 -33.36
C ARG A 134 -15.16 4.10 -32.16
N SER A 135 -14.44 4.61 -31.18
CA SER A 135 -15.00 5.52 -30.20
C SER A 135 -15.05 6.91 -30.81
N ASP A 136 -16.14 7.64 -30.61
CA ASP A 136 -16.31 9.04 -31.06
C ASP A 136 -15.47 10.02 -30.21
N ILE A 137 -14.35 9.55 -29.63
CA ILE A 137 -13.51 10.32 -28.69
C ILE A 137 -12.13 10.59 -29.29
N THR A 138 -11.61 11.77 -29.01
CA THR A 138 -10.27 12.23 -29.36
C THR A 138 -9.22 11.54 -28.48
N ASN A 139 -7.96 11.59 -28.93
CA ASN A 139 -6.83 11.10 -28.13
C ASN A 139 -6.70 11.85 -26.80
N ASP A 140 -7.00 13.16 -26.77
CA ASP A 140 -6.89 13.97 -25.54
C ASP A 140 -7.98 13.57 -24.53
N GLU A 141 -9.21 13.35 -25.01
CA GLU A 141 -10.29 12.80 -24.18
C GLU A 141 -9.94 11.41 -23.64
N TYR A 142 -9.37 10.54 -24.47
CA TYR A 142 -8.91 9.24 -24.03
C TYR A 142 -7.85 9.36 -22.92
N GLN A 143 -6.84 10.20 -23.12
CA GLN A 143 -5.79 10.44 -22.12
C GLN A 143 -6.33 11.04 -20.83
N ALA A 144 -7.36 11.89 -20.90
CA ALA A 144 -8.04 12.43 -19.73
C ALA A 144 -8.72 11.31 -18.91
N LEU A 145 -9.45 10.40 -19.56
CA LEU A 145 -10.11 9.27 -18.91
C LEU A 145 -9.12 8.26 -18.31
N GLU A 146 -8.01 7.97 -18.99
CA GLU A 146 -6.92 7.13 -18.47
C GLU A 146 -6.24 7.78 -17.25
N GLY A 147 -6.01 9.10 -17.32
CA GLY A 147 -5.47 9.89 -16.22
C GLY A 147 -6.36 9.84 -14.98
N GLU A 148 -7.66 10.04 -15.16
CA GLU A 148 -8.64 9.92 -14.07
C GLU A 148 -8.64 8.52 -13.44
N ALA A 149 -8.64 7.46 -14.24
CA ALA A 149 -8.57 6.08 -13.73
C ALA A 149 -7.23 5.80 -13.01
N HIS A 150 -6.11 6.38 -13.45
CA HIS A 150 -4.85 6.30 -12.72
C HIS A 150 -4.89 7.00 -11.36
N ALA A 151 -5.49 8.20 -11.27
CA ALA A 151 -5.61 8.90 -10.00
C ALA A 151 -6.57 8.21 -9.03
N PHE A 152 -7.68 7.70 -9.54
CA PHE A 152 -8.60 6.88 -8.77
C PHE A 152 -7.88 5.65 -8.18
N ALA A 153 -7.17 4.88 -8.99
CA ALA A 153 -6.46 3.69 -8.54
C ALA A 153 -5.35 4.01 -7.54
N ALA A 154 -4.64 5.13 -7.78
CA ALA A 154 -3.63 5.59 -6.86
C ALA A 154 -4.26 5.82 -5.49
N GLU A 155 -5.37 6.56 -5.39
CA GLU A 155 -5.97 6.92 -4.12
C GLU A 155 -6.69 5.75 -3.45
N LEU A 156 -7.37 4.90 -4.22
CA LEU A 156 -7.98 3.66 -3.73
C LEU A 156 -6.95 2.73 -3.06
N LEU A 157 -5.86 2.41 -3.78
CA LEU A 157 -4.91 1.40 -3.33
C LEU A 157 -3.85 1.95 -2.37
N ALA A 158 -3.56 3.24 -2.44
CA ALA A 158 -2.51 3.90 -1.67
C ALA A 158 -2.96 5.30 -1.21
N PRO A 159 -3.96 5.39 -0.31
CA PRO A 159 -4.55 6.67 0.08
C PRO A 159 -3.51 7.59 0.69
N GLU A 160 -3.47 8.84 0.23
CA GLU A 160 -2.44 9.81 0.62
C GLU A 160 -2.38 10.01 2.13
N ILE A 161 -3.53 10.36 2.72
CA ILE A 161 -3.60 10.72 4.13
C ILE A 161 -3.25 9.55 5.03
N VAL A 162 -3.59 8.32 4.62
CA VAL A 162 -3.28 7.10 5.34
C VAL A 162 -1.78 6.84 5.30
N LEU A 163 -1.13 6.93 4.14
CA LEU A 163 0.31 6.74 3.99
C LEU A 163 1.13 7.75 4.80
N LYS A 164 0.74 9.03 4.75
CA LYS A 164 1.41 10.09 5.52
C LYS A 164 1.31 9.87 7.01
N ASN A 165 0.12 9.52 7.51
CA ASN A 165 -0.07 9.22 8.94
C ASN A 165 0.63 7.93 9.39
N ILE A 166 0.84 6.97 8.49
CA ILE A 166 1.67 5.78 8.75
C ILE A 166 3.17 6.12 8.62
N GLY A 167 3.55 7.27 8.09
CA GLY A 167 4.95 7.63 7.82
C GLY A 167 5.62 6.77 6.75
N ALA A 168 4.83 6.04 5.95
CA ALA A 168 5.32 5.21 4.84
C ALA A 168 5.52 6.08 3.60
N ILE A 169 6.73 6.63 3.47
CA ILE A 169 7.04 7.64 2.44
C ILE A 169 7.96 7.11 1.34
N SER A 170 8.75 6.06 1.61
CA SER A 170 9.64 5.51 0.57
C SER A 170 8.89 4.56 -0.35
N LYS A 171 9.32 4.50 -1.61
CA LYS A 171 8.80 3.60 -2.63
C LYS A 171 8.70 2.14 -2.16
N ASP A 172 9.72 1.63 -1.46
CA ASP A 172 9.71 0.26 -0.94
C ASP A 172 8.64 0.07 0.15
N GLU A 173 8.48 1.05 1.04
CA GLU A 173 7.48 0.99 2.11
C GLU A 173 6.06 1.02 1.50
N ILE A 174 5.82 1.93 0.54
CA ILE A 174 4.55 2.07 -0.15
C ILE A 174 4.21 0.79 -0.95
N GLN A 175 5.18 0.25 -1.71
CA GLN A 175 4.97 -0.99 -2.46
C GLN A 175 4.56 -2.14 -1.55
N ASN A 176 5.26 -2.33 -0.44
CA ASN A 176 5.00 -3.45 0.46
C ASN A 176 3.72 -3.27 1.28
N LEU A 177 3.42 -2.05 1.74
CA LEU A 177 2.25 -1.74 2.55
C LEU A 177 0.95 -1.79 1.72
N CYS A 178 0.99 -1.24 0.51
CA CYS A 178 -0.18 -1.13 -0.36
C CYS A 178 -0.29 -2.29 -1.37
N TYR A 179 0.75 -3.12 -1.49
CA TYR A 179 0.81 -4.23 -2.43
C TYR A 179 0.57 -3.81 -3.90
N ILE A 180 1.26 -2.74 -4.32
CA ILE A 180 1.15 -2.16 -5.68
C ILE A 180 2.45 -2.29 -6.48
N SER A 181 2.36 -2.08 -7.80
CA SER A 181 3.52 -2.13 -8.69
C SER A 181 4.63 -1.15 -8.29
N ASN A 182 5.87 -1.52 -8.60
CA ASN A 182 7.05 -0.72 -8.29
C ASN A 182 6.97 0.68 -8.93
N THR A 183 6.45 0.74 -10.16
CA THR A 183 6.19 1.99 -10.88
C THR A 183 5.16 2.87 -10.17
N ALA A 184 4.03 2.29 -9.74
CA ALA A 184 2.99 3.01 -9.03
C ALA A 184 3.47 3.56 -7.67
N ALA A 185 4.17 2.73 -6.89
CA ALA A 185 4.78 3.14 -5.63
C ALA A 185 5.78 4.30 -5.82
N GLY A 186 6.59 4.27 -6.88
CA GLY A 186 7.52 5.36 -7.20
C GLY A 186 6.82 6.65 -7.61
N LYS A 187 5.69 6.57 -8.33
CA LYS A 187 4.85 7.75 -8.63
C LYS A 187 4.26 8.34 -7.34
N ARG A 188 3.75 7.50 -6.45
CA ARG A 188 3.18 7.92 -5.16
C ARG A 188 4.23 8.53 -4.24
N GLU A 189 5.41 7.94 -4.11
CA GLU A 189 6.55 8.54 -3.38
C GLU A 189 6.86 9.96 -3.86
N ARG A 190 6.98 10.15 -5.19
CA ARG A 190 7.24 11.48 -5.78
C ARG A 190 6.12 12.46 -5.46
N TYR A 191 4.87 12.02 -5.52
CA TYR A 191 3.71 12.84 -5.15
C TYR A 191 3.79 13.27 -3.69
N LEU A 192 3.97 12.32 -2.75
CA LEU A 192 4.07 12.60 -1.31
C LEU A 192 5.25 13.53 -0.99
N SER A 193 6.37 13.39 -1.69
CA SER A 193 7.56 14.22 -1.47
C SER A 193 7.39 15.69 -1.91
N ARG A 194 6.48 15.96 -2.86
CA ARG A 194 6.19 17.32 -3.34
C ARG A 194 5.27 18.10 -2.40
N TYR A 195 4.46 17.39 -1.61
CA TYR A 195 3.45 17.99 -0.73
C TYR A 195 3.63 17.49 0.73
N PRO A 196 4.76 17.83 1.40
CA PRO A 196 5.10 17.27 2.70
C PRO A 196 4.20 17.75 3.86
N ASP A 197 3.66 18.97 3.78
CA ASP A 197 2.87 19.59 4.86
C ASP A 197 1.41 19.77 4.43
N HIS A 198 0.46 19.14 5.16
CA HIS A 198 -0.99 19.25 4.93
C HIS A 198 -1.59 20.62 5.28
N VAL A 199 -0.87 21.47 6.00
CA VAL A 199 -1.49 22.54 6.81
C VAL A 199 -1.87 23.78 5.98
N ASN A 200 -1.36 23.97 4.76
CA ASN A 200 -1.51 25.25 4.04
C ASN A 200 -1.92 25.14 2.55
N ILE A 201 -2.35 23.97 2.07
CA ILE A 201 -2.59 23.76 0.62
C ILE A 201 -4.07 23.46 0.32
N TYR A 202 -4.79 22.82 1.24
CA TYR A 202 -6.17 22.40 1.02
C TYR A 202 -7.15 23.48 1.49
N ASP A 203 -8.24 23.64 0.74
CA ASP A 203 -9.42 24.35 1.23
C ASP A 203 -10.11 23.55 2.36
N ASP A 204 -11.10 24.18 2.99
CA ASP A 204 -11.83 23.60 4.13
C ASP A 204 -12.54 22.28 3.74
N GLU A 205 -13.07 22.20 2.52
CA GLU A 205 -13.82 21.03 2.03
C GLU A 205 -12.90 19.82 1.81
N GLN A 206 -11.76 20.04 1.16
CA GLN A 206 -10.75 19.00 0.95
C GLN A 206 -10.15 18.52 2.28
N SER A 207 -9.95 19.43 3.23
CA SER A 207 -9.44 19.10 4.57
C SER A 207 -10.43 18.19 5.32
N GLU A 208 -11.72 18.53 5.32
CA GLU A 208 -12.77 17.70 5.93
C GLU A 208 -12.84 16.31 5.29
N ARG A 209 -12.69 16.24 3.96
CA ARG A 209 -12.70 14.96 3.23
C ARG A 209 -11.51 14.07 3.59
N LEU A 210 -10.30 14.62 3.66
CA LEU A 210 -9.11 13.88 4.08
C LEU A 210 -9.21 13.42 5.54
N GLU A 211 -9.76 14.24 6.42
CA GLU A 211 -10.00 13.89 7.83
C GLU A 211 -10.98 12.71 7.95
N LYS A 212 -12.06 12.68 7.14
CA LYS A 212 -12.99 11.53 7.09
C LYS A 212 -12.27 10.24 6.74
N ILE A 213 -11.39 10.24 5.74
CA ILE A 213 -10.62 9.06 5.34
C ILE A 213 -9.64 8.65 6.43
N TYR A 214 -8.94 9.61 7.04
CA TYR A 214 -8.06 9.33 8.18
C TYR A 214 -8.81 8.65 9.33
N ASN A 215 -9.95 9.22 9.74
CA ASN A 215 -10.79 8.68 10.80
C ASN A 215 -11.28 7.26 10.48
N TYR A 216 -11.58 6.99 9.21
CA TYR A 216 -12.00 5.67 8.74
C TYR A 216 -10.89 4.60 8.86
N PHE A 217 -9.62 5.01 8.77
CA PHE A 217 -8.45 4.15 8.92
C PHE A 217 -7.80 4.20 10.30
N THR A 218 -8.30 4.99 11.25
CA THR A 218 -7.63 5.22 12.54
C THR A 218 -7.33 3.93 13.30
N ASP A 219 -8.27 2.99 13.38
CA ASP A 219 -8.06 1.71 14.05
C ASP A 219 -6.96 0.88 13.39
N TYR A 220 -6.90 0.91 12.05
CA TYR A 220 -5.84 0.26 11.29
C TYR A 220 -4.50 0.94 11.54
N ILE A 221 -4.41 2.26 11.39
CA ILE A 221 -3.18 3.04 11.60
C ILE A 221 -2.64 2.81 13.02
N ASN A 222 -3.49 2.90 14.03
CA ASN A 222 -3.14 2.67 15.43
C ASN A 222 -2.74 1.21 15.71
N SER A 223 -3.11 0.27 14.83
CA SER A 223 -2.69 -1.13 14.92
C SER A 223 -1.31 -1.41 14.31
N LEU A 224 -0.75 -0.47 13.54
CA LEU A 224 0.51 -0.65 12.82
C LEU A 224 1.71 -0.22 13.67
N VAL A 225 2.60 -1.16 13.96
CA VAL A 225 3.93 -0.87 14.53
C VAL A 225 5.00 -1.49 13.64
N TYR A 226 5.65 -0.64 12.85
CA TYR A 226 6.76 -1.03 11.99
C TYR A 226 8.09 -0.51 12.53
N CYS A 227 9.13 -1.29 12.29
CA CYS A 227 10.53 -0.87 12.41
C CYS A 227 10.81 0.24 11.37
N SER A 228 10.99 1.50 11.80
CA SER A 228 11.05 2.64 10.87
C SER A 228 12.43 2.83 10.25
N LYS A 229 12.49 3.14 8.94
CA LYS A 229 13.71 3.62 8.26
C LYS A 229 14.07 5.07 8.62
N ASN A 230 13.14 5.83 9.17
CA ASN A 230 13.21 7.30 9.27
C ASN A 230 13.64 7.85 10.63
N SER A 231 14.19 7.04 11.54
CA SER A 231 14.88 7.64 12.69
C SER A 231 16.14 8.36 12.19
N LYS A 232 16.02 9.65 11.88
CA LYS A 232 17.15 10.59 11.71
C LYS A 232 18.00 10.72 12.97
N ILE A 233 17.75 9.92 14.01
CA ILE A 233 18.73 9.66 15.02
C ILE A 233 19.80 8.80 14.36
N LYS A 234 20.95 9.42 14.05
CA LYS A 234 22.17 8.68 13.74
C LYS A 234 22.36 7.65 14.85
N ASN A 235 21.95 6.42 14.59
CA ASN A 235 22.90 5.34 14.51
C ASN A 235 23.86 5.32 15.73
N ASP A 236 25.00 5.98 15.46
CA ASP A 236 26.19 6.20 16.27
C ASP A 236 26.04 6.99 17.57
N LYS A 237 25.07 7.92 17.70
CA LYS A 237 24.88 8.68 18.95
C LYS A 237 24.07 7.91 19.99
N ILE A 238 23.11 7.09 19.57
CA ILE A 238 22.37 6.15 20.42
C ILE A 238 23.30 5.00 20.85
N TYR A 239 24.17 4.51 19.96
CA TYR A 239 25.11 3.42 20.28
C TYR A 239 26.06 3.74 21.43
N ARG A 240 26.55 4.98 21.55
CA ARG A 240 27.43 5.38 22.67
C ARG A 240 26.68 5.57 23.98
N THR A 241 25.48 6.15 23.98
CA THR A 241 24.74 6.42 25.23
C THR A 241 24.02 5.19 25.79
N HIS A 242 23.54 4.26 24.95
CA HIS A 242 22.84 3.06 25.42
C HIS A 242 23.74 2.01 26.11
N TRP A 243 25.06 2.01 25.87
CA TRP A 243 25.99 1.07 26.51
C TRP A 243 26.94 1.74 27.54
N GLN A 244 27.13 3.06 27.49
CA GLN A 244 27.85 3.82 28.53
C GLN A 244 27.09 3.95 29.86
N LEU A 245 25.81 3.55 29.89
CA LEU A 245 24.99 3.42 31.10
C LEU A 245 25.00 2.00 31.70
N MET A 246 25.90 1.10 31.27
CA MET A 246 26.27 0.00 32.16
C MET A 246 26.91 0.61 33.40
N PRO A 247 26.53 0.21 34.63
CA PRO A 247 27.17 0.73 35.82
C PRO A 247 28.67 0.43 35.73
N LYS A 248 29.48 1.49 35.57
CA LYS A 248 30.93 1.39 35.69
C LYS A 248 31.24 0.98 37.12
N LYS A 249 31.46 -0.33 37.29
CA LYS A 249 31.56 -1.04 38.58
C LYS A 249 30.25 -1.02 39.39
N ALA A 250 29.27 -1.83 39.01
CA ALA A 250 28.33 -2.33 40.00
C ALA A 250 29.05 -3.37 40.87
N SER A 251 29.48 -2.95 42.06
CA SER A 251 29.86 -3.80 43.19
C SER A 251 28.66 -4.56 43.79
N HIS A 252 27.59 -4.76 43.03
CA HIS A 252 26.43 -5.56 43.39
C HIS A 252 26.08 -6.42 42.18
N GLN A 253 26.37 -7.72 42.28
CA GLN A 253 25.80 -8.70 41.37
C GLN A 253 24.27 -8.60 41.46
N PRO A 254 23.54 -8.33 40.37
CA PRO A 254 22.09 -8.40 40.40
C PRO A 254 21.69 -9.85 40.70
N SER A 255 21.00 -10.02 41.82
CA SER A 255 20.35 -11.25 42.24
C SER A 255 19.59 -11.90 41.07
N PHE A 256 20.02 -13.10 40.68
CA PHE A 256 19.38 -14.06 39.77
C PHE A 256 18.46 -13.44 38.70
N LEU A 257 19.04 -12.96 37.60
CA LEU A 257 18.28 -12.81 36.35
C LEU A 257 17.95 -14.21 35.83
N SER A 258 16.67 -14.58 35.85
CA SER A 258 16.21 -15.86 35.29
C SER A 258 16.28 -15.82 33.76
N VAL A 259 16.89 -16.84 33.19
CA VAL A 259 16.89 -17.11 31.75
C VAL A 259 16.13 -18.39 31.46
N ASP A 260 15.57 -18.50 30.26
CA ASP A 260 14.99 -19.74 29.76
C ASP A 260 16.08 -20.74 29.33
N ASN A 261 15.65 -21.89 28.83
CA ASN A 261 16.52 -22.97 28.34
C ASN A 261 17.33 -22.61 27.09
N GLN A 262 17.05 -21.49 26.44
CA GLN A 262 17.81 -20.96 25.30
C GLN A 262 18.74 -19.80 25.70
N GLY A 263 18.83 -19.49 26.99
CA GLY A 263 19.68 -18.41 27.50
C GLY A 263 19.08 -17.01 27.29
N ARG A 264 17.77 -16.93 27.05
CA ARG A 264 17.03 -15.68 26.93
C ARG A 264 16.53 -15.21 28.28
N PHE A 265 16.68 -13.94 28.61
CA PHE A 265 16.13 -13.34 29.83
C PHE A 265 14.60 -13.40 29.84
N THR A 266 14.03 -13.93 30.92
CA THR A 266 12.57 -13.98 31.12
C THR A 266 11.98 -12.60 31.47
N ALA A 267 12.84 -11.63 31.82
CA ALA A 267 12.50 -10.24 32.00
C ALA A 267 13.67 -9.37 31.50
N CYS A 268 13.38 -8.25 30.84
CA CYS A 268 14.41 -7.38 30.31
C CYS A 268 15.24 -6.82 31.48
N PRO A 269 16.56 -7.07 31.53
CA PRO A 269 17.39 -6.63 32.66
C PRO A 269 17.58 -5.11 32.70
N ARG A 270 17.23 -4.39 31.62
CA ARG A 270 17.31 -2.93 31.55
C ARG A 270 16.05 -2.23 32.06
N CYS A 271 14.86 -2.68 31.66
CA CYS A 271 13.60 -1.98 31.95
C CYS A 271 12.55 -2.81 32.69
N GLY A 272 12.83 -4.10 32.96
CA GLY A 272 11.92 -4.99 33.67
C GLY A 272 10.74 -5.53 32.85
N GLN A 273 10.62 -5.19 31.56
CA GLN A 273 9.56 -5.72 30.66
C GLN A 273 9.60 -7.26 30.65
N LYS A 274 8.44 -7.92 30.74
CA LYS A 274 8.30 -9.39 30.76
C LYS A 274 7.55 -9.95 29.56
N HIS A 275 6.84 -9.10 28.82
CA HIS A 275 6.02 -9.52 27.69
C HIS A 275 6.80 -9.37 26.39
N PHE A 276 7.11 -10.48 25.75
CA PHE A 276 7.83 -10.53 24.48
C PHE A 276 7.17 -11.50 23.51
N SER A 277 7.37 -11.29 22.21
CA SER A 277 7.06 -12.32 21.22
C SER A 277 8.01 -13.52 21.34
N THR A 278 7.56 -14.70 20.91
CA THR A 278 8.35 -15.94 20.94
C THR A 278 9.68 -15.77 20.20
N GLU A 279 9.69 -15.10 19.05
CA GLU A 279 10.88 -14.87 18.24
C GLU A 279 11.64 -13.56 18.58
N ALA A 280 11.32 -12.89 19.69
CA ALA A 280 11.91 -11.60 19.99
C ALA A 280 13.36 -11.73 20.50
N ASN A 281 14.28 -11.13 19.75
CA ASN A 281 15.69 -10.97 20.08
C ASN A 281 15.96 -9.72 20.93
N TYR A 282 15.09 -8.71 20.86
CA TYR A 282 15.26 -7.43 21.54
C TYR A 282 14.01 -7.04 22.31
N CYS A 283 14.20 -6.29 23.40
CA CYS A 283 13.13 -5.77 24.22
C CYS A 283 12.35 -4.69 23.46
N LYS A 284 11.04 -4.91 23.30
CA LYS A 284 10.13 -3.97 22.64
C LYS A 284 10.04 -2.59 23.29
N THR A 285 10.38 -2.47 24.57
CA THR A 285 10.25 -1.20 25.33
C THR A 285 11.53 -0.37 25.30
N CYS A 286 12.72 -0.99 25.33
CA CYS A 286 13.98 -0.26 25.49
C CYS A 286 15.13 -0.72 24.57
N GLY A 287 14.84 -1.61 23.61
CA GLY A 287 15.79 -2.09 22.61
C GLY A 287 16.92 -2.98 23.14
N PHE A 288 16.81 -3.50 24.36
CA PHE A 288 17.86 -4.35 24.96
C PHE A 288 17.86 -5.75 24.34
N TYR A 289 19.02 -6.27 23.93
CA TYR A 289 19.14 -7.64 23.41
C TYR A 289 18.86 -8.67 24.51
N LEU A 290 17.92 -9.59 24.28
CA LEU A 290 17.33 -10.43 25.31
C LEU A 290 18.09 -11.73 25.60
N PHE A 291 19.22 -11.99 24.94
CA PHE A 291 20.00 -13.21 25.16
C PHE A 291 21.34 -12.91 25.83
N ILE A 292 21.84 -13.87 26.61
CA ILE A 292 23.22 -13.87 27.11
C ILE A 292 24.15 -14.09 25.90
N CYS A 293 24.93 -13.08 25.53
CA CYS A 293 25.90 -13.17 24.44
C CYS A 293 27.33 -13.06 24.98
N ASN A 294 28.19 -14.01 24.61
CA ASN A 294 29.63 -13.99 24.92
C ASN A 294 30.49 -13.44 23.78
N ASP A 295 29.88 -13.10 22.63
CA ASP A 295 30.61 -12.77 21.40
C ASP A 295 30.15 -11.43 20.84
N TYR A 296 30.72 -10.37 21.41
CA TYR A 296 30.42 -8.96 21.13
C TYR A 296 30.61 -8.58 19.65
N ASP A 297 31.55 -9.24 18.96
CA ASP A 297 31.93 -8.91 17.59
C ASP A 297 31.01 -9.54 16.52
N ASN A 298 30.19 -10.53 16.91
CA ASN A 298 29.26 -11.24 16.03
C ASN A 298 27.79 -10.88 16.28
N LEU A 299 27.51 -9.83 17.06
CA LEU A 299 26.15 -9.33 17.22
C LEU A 299 25.58 -8.88 15.85
N PRO A 300 24.33 -9.24 15.50
CA PRO A 300 23.71 -8.80 14.26
C PRO A 300 23.77 -7.28 14.16
N LYS A 301 24.44 -6.76 13.12
CA LYS A 301 24.46 -5.32 12.86
C LYS A 301 23.02 -4.84 12.69
N PHE A 302 22.63 -3.82 13.47
CA PHE A 302 21.30 -3.21 13.45
C PHE A 302 20.97 -2.68 12.04
N LYS A 303 20.37 -3.53 11.22
CA LYS A 303 19.76 -3.17 9.94
C LYS A 303 18.25 -3.23 10.13
N ASN A 304 17.55 -2.18 9.71
CA ASN A 304 16.09 -2.16 9.74
C ASN A 304 15.57 -3.38 8.98
N CYS A 305 14.86 -4.26 9.69
CA CYS A 305 14.42 -5.55 9.14
C CYS A 305 13.03 -5.48 8.49
N GLY A 306 12.30 -4.37 8.68
CA GLY A 306 10.94 -4.21 8.15
C GLY A 306 9.87 -5.07 8.84
N MET A 307 10.23 -5.83 9.89
CA MET A 307 9.29 -6.72 10.58
C MET A 307 8.20 -5.94 11.31
N LYS A 308 6.98 -6.52 11.32
CA LYS A 308 5.86 -6.08 12.14
C LYS A 308 6.14 -6.38 13.61
N ASN A 309 5.79 -5.45 14.49
CA ASN A 309 6.00 -5.57 15.93
C ASN A 309 4.66 -5.51 16.69
N PRO A 310 4.66 -5.91 17.98
CA PRO A 310 3.53 -5.65 18.87
C PRO A 310 3.13 -4.18 18.91
N LYS A 311 1.84 -3.92 19.17
CA LYS A 311 1.25 -2.56 19.13
C LYS A 311 1.88 -1.55 20.11
N ASP A 312 2.53 -2.04 21.15
CA ASP A 312 3.19 -1.24 22.20
C ASP A 312 4.72 -1.23 22.07
N ALA A 313 5.27 -1.73 20.95
CA ALA A 313 6.71 -1.82 20.76
C ALA A 313 7.29 -0.46 20.35
N HIS A 314 8.11 0.14 21.21
CA HIS A 314 8.95 1.31 20.92
C HIS A 314 10.23 0.94 20.15
N TYR A 315 10.63 -0.33 20.23
CA TYR A 315 11.79 -0.91 19.56
C TYR A 315 11.40 -2.24 18.92
N CYS A 316 12.00 -2.55 17.77
CA CYS A 316 11.74 -3.75 17.01
C CYS A 316 12.23 -4.98 17.78
N GLU A 317 11.36 -5.96 18.00
CA GLU A 317 11.69 -7.19 18.69
C GLU A 317 12.66 -8.08 17.90
N CYS A 318 12.70 -7.94 16.57
CA CYS A 318 13.59 -8.73 15.72
C CYS A 318 15.01 -8.15 15.62
N CYS A 319 15.13 -6.83 15.42
CA CYS A 319 16.42 -6.18 15.16
C CYS A 319 16.78 -5.03 16.10
N GLY A 320 15.93 -4.69 17.07
CA GLY A 320 16.17 -3.68 18.09
C GLY A 320 16.20 -2.21 17.61
N ALA A 321 15.90 -1.95 16.33
CA ALA A 321 15.77 -0.60 15.80
C ALA A 321 14.50 0.10 16.34
N ILE A 322 14.52 1.43 16.37
CA ILE A 322 13.38 2.23 16.81
C ILE A 322 12.17 1.99 15.88
N THR A 323 11.00 1.77 16.47
CA THR A 323 9.75 1.71 15.72
C THR A 323 9.20 3.11 15.49
N ILE A 324 8.21 3.21 14.61
CA ILE A 324 7.51 4.48 14.36
C ILE A 324 6.90 5.12 15.62
N PHE A 325 6.58 4.31 16.64
CA PHE A 325 5.99 4.74 17.91
C PHE A 325 6.93 5.60 18.78
N ASN A 326 8.24 5.62 18.49
CA ASN A 326 9.23 6.39 19.25
C ASN A 326 9.81 7.58 18.45
N ILE A 327 9.17 7.97 17.34
CA ILE A 327 9.53 9.18 16.60
C ILE A 327 8.93 10.39 17.34
N PRO A 328 9.72 11.42 17.71
CA PRO A 328 9.27 12.54 18.57
C PRO A 328 8.05 13.32 18.07
N ASP A 329 7.74 13.24 16.78
CA ASP A 329 6.63 13.96 16.13
C ASP A 329 5.32 13.15 16.09
N PHE A 330 5.33 11.88 16.53
CA PHE A 330 4.13 11.06 16.71
C PHE A 330 3.50 11.34 18.09
N LYS A 331 3.13 12.60 18.34
CA LYS A 331 2.27 12.92 19.48
C LYS A 331 0.82 12.79 19.03
N SER A 332 0.18 11.74 19.50
CA SER A 332 -1.27 11.68 19.60
C SER A 332 -1.77 12.94 20.31
N ASN A 333 -2.55 13.75 19.58
CA ASN A 333 -3.54 14.61 20.19
C ASN A 333 -4.87 13.86 20.19
#